data_AF-A0A6I4YQN5-F1
#
_entry.id   AF-A0A6I4YQN5-F1
#
_cell.length_a   1.000
_cell.length_b   1.000
_cell.length_c   1.000
_cell.angle_alpha   90.00
_cell.angle_beta   90.00
_cell.angle_gamma   90.00
#
_symmetry.space_group_name_H-M   'P 1'
#
loop_
_entity.id
_entity.type
_entity.pdbx_description
1 polymer ?
#
loop_
_entity_poly.entity_id
_entity_poly.type
_entity_poly.pdbx_seq_one_letter_code
_entity_poly.pdbx_strand_id
1 'polypeptide(L)'
;MKKFHLPLLVTALPALLAACADDVDLDGYGRRAFRTDAECRVAYKRELQRGLTNPCTSERVGSSGRVLYWGPYTSRGASGTSYLGYDQTGKVARSGLQLSPTGRVNTYSAPTVSRGGFSSSARAGSTAAS
;
A
#
# COMPACT_ATOMS: atom_id res chain seq x y z
N MET A 1 10.23 -53.50 31.86
CA MET A 1 10.41 -53.43 30.39
C MET A 1 9.36 -52.48 29.81
N LYS A 2 9.82 -51.41 29.12
CA LYS A 2 9.34 -50.85 27.82
C LYS A 2 7.79 -50.74 27.61
N LYS A 3 7.17 -49.61 27.24
CA LYS A 3 7.58 -48.40 26.51
C LYS A 3 6.63 -47.23 26.84
N PHE A 4 7.17 -46.01 27.00
CA PHE A 4 6.40 -44.78 26.87
C PHE A 4 6.28 -44.45 25.37
N HIS A 5 5.05 -44.32 24.87
CA HIS A 5 4.81 -43.81 23.52
C HIS A 5 4.36 -42.35 23.63
N LEU A 6 5.33 -41.43 23.42
CA LEU A 6 5.06 -40.05 23.02
C LEU A 6 4.29 -40.07 21.69
N PRO A 7 3.14 -39.40 21.57
CA PRO A 7 2.69 -38.94 20.28
C PRO A 7 3.50 -37.67 19.93
N LEU A 8 4.62 -37.87 19.24
CA LEU A 8 5.22 -36.83 18.40
C LEU A 8 4.24 -36.54 17.25
N LEU A 9 3.29 -35.64 17.47
CA LEU A 9 2.47 -35.05 16.42
C LEU A 9 2.57 -33.51 16.50
N VAL A 10 3.80 -33.01 16.33
CA VAL A 10 4.06 -31.61 15.97
C VAL A 10 4.90 -31.62 14.71
N THR A 11 4.39 -32.22 13.64
CA THR A 11 5.03 -32.25 12.33
C THR A 11 3.99 -31.95 11.25
N ALA A 12 3.34 -30.78 11.32
CA ALA A 12 2.52 -30.27 10.22
C ALA A 12 2.13 -28.80 10.38
N LEU A 13 3.00 -27.90 10.86
CA LEU A 13 2.77 -26.47 10.65
C LEU A 13 4.07 -25.71 10.37
N PRO A 14 4.49 -25.68 9.09
CA PRO A 14 5.05 -24.48 8.50
C PRO A 14 4.19 -23.97 7.34
N ALA A 15 2.88 -24.28 7.34
CA ALA A 15 1.93 -23.69 6.40
C ALA A 15 1.28 -22.39 6.91
N LEU A 16 1.69 -21.88 8.08
CA LEU A 16 1.33 -20.53 8.56
C LEU A 16 2.28 -19.43 8.07
N LEU A 17 3.32 -19.76 7.29
CA LEU A 17 4.28 -18.78 6.77
C LEU A 17 3.89 -18.19 5.40
N ALA A 18 2.79 -18.61 4.79
CA ALA A 18 2.26 -18.00 3.56
C ALA A 18 1.31 -16.80 3.82
N ALA A 19 1.10 -16.42 5.09
CA ALA A 19 0.28 -15.28 5.47
C ALA A 19 1.09 -14.00 5.74
N CYS A 20 2.40 -14.00 5.45
CA CYS A 20 3.19 -12.78 5.37
C CYS A 20 3.11 -12.22 3.94
N ALA A 21 1.90 -12.05 3.41
CA ALA A 21 1.75 -11.06 2.35
C ALA A 21 2.07 -9.73 3.03
N ASP A 22 3.09 -9.03 2.57
CA ASP A 22 3.50 -7.73 3.05
C ASP A 22 2.31 -6.76 3.09
N ASP A 23 1.54 -6.77 4.18
CA ASP A 23 0.44 -5.84 4.40
C ASP A 23 1.09 -4.45 4.49
N VAL A 24 1.06 -3.77 3.35
CA VAL A 24 1.44 -2.37 3.26
C VAL A 24 0.48 -1.66 4.18
N ASP A 25 1.00 -1.05 5.24
CA ASP A 25 0.19 -0.21 6.10
C ASP A 25 -0.24 1.02 5.29
N LEU A 26 -1.52 1.04 4.93
CA LEU A 26 -2.16 2.07 4.11
C LEU A 26 -3.12 2.91 4.97
N ASP A 27 -2.94 2.91 6.29
CA ASP A 27 -3.73 3.76 7.19
C ASP A 27 -3.60 5.24 6.76
N GLY A 28 -4.76 5.88 6.55
CA GLY A 28 -4.85 7.25 6.05
C GLY A 28 -4.82 7.42 4.53
N TYR A 29 -4.72 6.33 3.75
CA TYR A 29 -4.91 6.36 2.30
C TYR A 29 -6.35 6.05 1.92
N GLY A 30 -6.88 6.81 0.95
CA GLY A 30 -8.17 6.54 0.33
C GLY A 30 -8.01 5.99 -1.09
N ARG A 31 -8.99 5.22 -1.56
CA ARG A 31 -9.10 4.85 -2.98
C ARG A 31 -10.54 5.02 -3.47
N ARG A 32 -10.69 5.25 -4.78
CA ARG A 32 -12.00 5.40 -5.43
C ARG A 32 -12.30 4.18 -6.29
N ALA A 33 -13.54 3.70 -6.21
CA ALA A 33 -14.06 2.64 -7.09
C ALA A 33 -14.76 3.23 -8.32
N PHE A 34 -14.65 2.53 -9.43
CA PHE A 34 -15.27 2.82 -10.72
C PHE A 34 -15.97 1.57 -11.24
N ARG A 35 -16.96 1.76 -12.12
CA ARG A 35 -17.70 0.64 -12.71
C ARG A 35 -16.97 0.03 -13.90
N THR A 36 -16.14 0.83 -14.58
CA THR A 36 -15.38 0.40 -15.76
C THR A 36 -13.92 0.86 -15.71
N ASP A 37 -13.04 0.15 -16.42
CA ASP A 37 -11.62 0.54 -16.56
C ASP A 37 -11.48 1.92 -17.22
N ALA A 38 -12.31 2.19 -18.23
CA ALA A 38 -12.29 3.46 -18.96
C ALA A 38 -12.60 4.65 -18.04
N GLU A 39 -13.60 4.53 -17.17
CA GLU A 39 -13.92 5.57 -16.18
C GLU A 39 -12.73 5.86 -15.25
N CYS A 40 -12.08 4.80 -14.76
CA CYS A 40 -10.91 4.94 -13.91
C CYS A 40 -9.76 5.66 -14.65
N ARG A 41 -9.45 5.26 -15.89
CA ARG A 41 -8.38 5.89 -16.69
C ARG A 41 -8.69 7.34 -17.03
N VAL A 42 -9.95 7.67 -17.30
CA VAL A 42 -10.35 9.07 -17.55
C VAL A 42 -10.19 9.91 -16.28
N ALA A 43 -10.57 9.37 -15.12
CA ALA A 43 -10.44 10.07 -13.85
C ALA A 43 -8.98 10.40 -13.48
N TYR A 44 -8.02 9.54 -13.84
CA TYR A 44 -6.59 9.71 -13.55
C TYR A 44 -5.74 10.01 -14.80
N LYS A 45 -6.35 10.49 -15.89
CA LYS A 45 -5.66 10.73 -17.16
C LYS A 45 -4.47 11.69 -17.01
N ARG A 46 -4.61 12.71 -16.18
CA ARG A 46 -3.60 13.76 -16.01
C ARG A 46 -2.41 13.23 -15.20
N GLU A 47 -2.67 12.38 -14.21
CA GLU A 47 -1.66 11.72 -13.38
C GLU A 47 -0.91 10.64 -14.17
N LEU A 48 -1.62 9.88 -15.01
CA LEU A 48 -1.04 8.94 -15.99
C LEU A 48 -0.04 9.65 -16.90
N GLN A 49 -0.42 10.80 -17.47
CA GLN A 49 0.46 11.63 -18.30
C GLN A 49 1.68 12.16 -17.54
N ARG A 50 1.59 12.27 -16.22
CA ARG A 50 2.67 12.73 -15.34
C ARG A 50 3.58 11.59 -14.87
N GLY A 51 3.32 10.35 -15.29
CA GLY A 51 4.15 9.19 -14.97
C GLY A 51 3.60 8.28 -13.87
N LEU A 52 2.32 8.43 -13.48
CA LEU A 52 1.69 7.45 -12.60
C LEU A 52 1.52 6.13 -13.35
N THR A 53 2.18 5.06 -12.88
CA THR A 53 2.15 3.75 -13.55
C THR A 53 0.94 2.95 -13.08
N ASN A 54 0.15 2.45 -14.06
CA ASN A 54 -0.95 1.50 -13.89
C ASN A 54 -1.89 1.77 -12.69
N PRO A 55 -2.70 2.85 -12.72
CA PRO A 55 -3.50 3.29 -11.59
C PRO A 55 -4.81 2.52 -11.40
N CYS A 56 -5.21 1.68 -12.35
CA CYS A 56 -6.51 1.04 -12.37
C CYS A 56 -6.35 -0.47 -12.26
N THR A 57 -6.74 -1.04 -11.11
CA THR A 57 -6.76 -2.49 -10.90
C THR A 57 -8.21 -2.99 -10.85
N SER A 58 -8.46 -4.15 -11.45
CA SER A 58 -9.77 -4.79 -11.39
C SER A 58 -9.82 -5.80 -10.25
N GLU A 59 -10.83 -5.71 -9.39
CA GLU A 59 -11.06 -6.63 -8.28
C GLU A 59 -12.49 -7.18 -8.38
N ARG A 60 -12.65 -8.48 -8.14
CA ARG A 60 -13.99 -9.07 -7.98
C ARG A 60 -14.46 -8.85 -6.56
N VAL A 61 -15.57 -8.15 -6.40
CA VAL A 61 -16.08 -7.74 -5.09
C VAL A 61 -17.40 -8.45 -4.78
N GLY A 62 -17.43 -9.11 -3.63
CA GLY A 62 -18.57 -9.87 -3.13
C GLY A 62 -18.80 -11.21 -3.83
N SER A 63 -19.70 -12.01 -3.28
CA SER A 63 -20.03 -13.35 -3.79
C SER A 63 -20.73 -13.33 -5.15
N SER A 64 -21.21 -12.17 -5.60
CA SER A 64 -21.87 -12.00 -6.90
C SER A 64 -20.90 -11.88 -8.08
N GLY A 65 -19.59 -11.86 -7.84
CA GLY A 65 -18.56 -11.80 -8.90
C GLY A 65 -18.50 -10.48 -9.65
N ARG A 66 -19.10 -9.40 -9.12
CA ARG A 66 -19.07 -8.08 -9.76
C ARG A 66 -17.63 -7.56 -9.80
N VAL A 67 -17.18 -7.15 -10.98
CA VAL A 67 -15.87 -6.50 -11.14
C VAL A 67 -16.00 -5.01 -10.82
N LEU A 68 -15.17 -4.52 -9.91
CA LEU A 68 -14.95 -3.09 -9.68
C LEU A 68 -13.54 -2.74 -10.11
N TYR A 69 -13.38 -1.51 -10.59
CA TYR A 69 -12.09 -0.96 -10.94
C TYR A 69 -11.68 0.04 -9.87
N TRP A 70 -10.56 -0.21 -9.23
CA TRP A 70 -10.03 0.65 -8.18
C TRP A 70 -8.95 1.55 -8.73
N GLY A 71 -9.08 2.85 -8.45
CA GLY A 71 -8.01 3.82 -8.68
C GLY A 71 -6.82 3.61 -7.74
N PRO A 72 -5.77 4.44 -7.89
CA PRO A 72 -4.59 4.41 -7.05
C PRO A 72 -4.97 4.80 -5.61
N TYR A 73 -4.17 4.34 -4.65
CA TYR A 73 -4.30 4.81 -3.28
C TYR A 73 -3.77 6.24 -3.20
N THR A 74 -4.51 7.14 -2.57
CA THR A 74 -4.13 8.55 -2.43
C THR A 74 -4.09 8.97 -0.98
N SER A 75 -3.09 9.76 -0.62
CA SER A 75 -3.02 10.47 0.65
C SER A 75 -2.79 11.96 0.40
N ARG A 76 -3.40 12.81 1.22
CA ARG A 76 -3.27 14.26 1.12
C ARG A 76 -2.46 14.77 2.30
N GLY A 77 -1.17 14.98 2.08
CA GLY A 77 -0.26 15.58 3.06
C GLY A 77 -0.16 17.10 2.91
N ALA A 78 0.56 17.76 3.82
CA ALA A 78 0.85 19.20 3.74
C ALA A 78 1.66 19.58 2.49
N SER A 79 2.43 18.64 1.96
CA SER A 79 3.27 18.78 0.76
C SER A 79 2.54 18.51 -0.56
N GLY A 80 1.22 18.29 -0.53
CA GLY A 80 0.38 17.98 -1.68
C GLY A 80 -0.15 16.54 -1.67
N THR A 81 -0.64 16.08 -2.82
CA THR A 81 -1.25 14.73 -2.94
C THR A 81 -0.21 13.72 -3.38
N SER A 82 -0.13 12.60 -2.64
CA SER A 82 0.68 11.43 -2.98
C SER A 82 -0.22 10.32 -3.51
N TYR A 83 0.22 9.65 -4.57
CA TYR A 83 -0.45 8.54 -5.21
C TYR A 83 0.44 7.30 -5.12
N LEU A 84 -0.14 6.15 -4.76
CA LEU A 84 0.47 4.82 -4.84
C LEU A 84 -0.25 4.04 -5.93
N GLY A 85 0.52 3.56 -6.91
CA GLY A 85 0.00 2.83 -8.07
C GLY A 85 -0.16 1.34 -7.79
N TYR A 86 -0.47 0.60 -8.85
CA TYR A 86 -0.38 -0.86 -8.83
C TYR A 86 0.79 -1.31 -9.71
N ASP A 87 1.44 -2.40 -9.34
CA ASP A 87 2.48 -3.01 -10.15
C ASP A 87 1.90 -3.74 -11.37
N GLN A 88 2.77 -4.35 -12.17
CA GLN A 88 2.37 -5.11 -13.36
C GLN A 88 1.53 -6.36 -13.03
N THR A 89 1.58 -6.83 -11.78
CA THR A 89 0.81 -7.98 -11.29
C THR A 89 -0.52 -7.56 -10.67
N GLY A 90 -0.82 -6.26 -10.62
CA GLY A 90 -2.03 -5.70 -10.02
C GLY A 90 -1.96 -5.58 -8.49
N LYS A 91 -0.80 -5.83 -7.88
CA LYS A 91 -0.56 -5.61 -6.44
C LYS A 91 -0.24 -4.14 -6.17
N VAL A 92 -0.42 -3.71 -4.93
CA VAL A 92 -0.10 -2.32 -4.53
C VAL A 92 1.39 -2.07 -4.71
N ALA A 93 1.75 -1.10 -5.54
CA ALA A 93 3.11 -0.58 -5.62
C ALA A 93 3.31 0.39 -4.46
N ARG A 94 4.36 0.18 -3.67
CA ARG A 94 4.78 1.12 -2.61
C ARG A 94 5.41 2.39 -3.15
N SER A 95 5.36 2.62 -4.45
CA SER A 95 5.82 3.84 -5.10
C SER A 95 4.75 4.42 -6.00
N GLY A 96 4.90 5.70 -6.29
CA GLY A 96 4.02 6.39 -7.23
C GLY A 96 4.39 7.86 -7.36
N LEU A 97 3.40 8.73 -7.34
CA LEU A 97 3.55 10.11 -7.77
C LEU A 97 3.22 11.07 -6.63
N GLN A 98 4.10 12.03 -6.34
CA GLN A 98 3.85 13.12 -5.41
C GLN A 98 3.76 14.43 -6.17
N LEU A 99 2.71 15.20 -5.90
CA LEU A 99 2.53 16.55 -6.43
C LEU A 99 2.95 17.57 -5.38
N SER A 100 3.92 18.44 -5.69
CA SER A 100 4.24 19.58 -4.85
C SER A 100 3.08 20.58 -4.81
N PRO A 101 3.05 21.53 -3.85
CA PRO A 101 2.07 22.62 -3.85
C PRO A 101 2.16 23.50 -5.12
N THR A 102 3.33 23.56 -5.74
CA THR A 102 3.60 24.27 -6.99
C THR A 102 3.31 23.43 -8.24
N GLY A 103 2.79 22.20 -8.09
CA GLY A 103 2.43 21.31 -9.19
C GLY A 103 3.60 20.55 -9.82
N ARG A 104 4.81 20.62 -9.24
CA ARG A 104 5.95 19.79 -9.67
C ARG A 104 5.69 18.33 -9.31
N VAL A 105 6.06 17.45 -10.22
CA VAL A 105 5.90 16.01 -10.08
C VAL A 105 7.20 15.41 -9.55
N ASN A 106 7.10 14.64 -8.47
CA ASN A 106 8.20 13.85 -7.91
C ASN A 106 7.77 12.39 -7.78
N THR A 107 8.76 11.49 -7.73
CA THR A 107 8.51 10.09 -7.38
C THR A 107 8.28 9.97 -5.88
N TYR A 108 7.24 9.26 -5.51
CA TYR A 108 6.90 8.94 -4.13
C TYR A 108 7.29 7.49 -3.82
N SER A 109 7.83 7.24 -2.63
CA SER A 109 7.91 5.90 -2.05
C SER A 109 7.24 5.94 -0.68
N ALA A 110 6.26 5.07 -0.45
CA ALA A 110 5.65 4.89 0.85
C ALA A 110 6.71 4.45 1.86
N PRO A 111 6.74 5.04 3.06
CA PRO A 111 7.59 4.56 4.13
C PRO A 111 7.19 3.12 4.46
N THR A 112 8.17 2.21 4.47
CA THR A 112 8.01 0.87 5.02
C THR A 112 7.92 1.01 6.53
N VAL A 113 6.73 1.18 7.07
CA VAL A 113 6.57 1.19 8.53
C VAL A 113 6.73 -0.25 9.00
N SER A 114 7.97 -0.64 9.31
CA SER A 114 8.23 -1.85 10.09
C SER A 114 7.46 -1.70 11.40
N ARG A 115 6.44 -2.55 11.61
CA ARG A 115 5.70 -2.63 12.86
C ARG A 115 6.68 -2.94 13.99
N GLY A 116 7.11 -1.89 14.71
CA GLY A 116 8.09 -2.00 15.79
C GLY A 116 8.72 -0.64 16.12
N GLY A 117 7.93 0.29 16.66
CA GLY A 117 8.47 1.54 17.16
C GLY A 117 7.39 2.60 17.30
N PHE A 118 6.74 2.63 18.46
CA PHE A 118 5.78 3.66 18.84
C PHE A 118 6.34 5.06 18.60
N SER A 119 5.49 5.90 18.00
CA SER A 119 5.66 7.34 17.95
C SER A 119 5.93 7.90 19.35
N SER A 120 6.98 8.67 19.50
CA SER A 120 7.02 9.79 20.44
C SER A 120 7.73 10.93 19.74
N SER A 121 6.94 11.97 19.46
CA SER A 121 7.41 13.30 19.08
C SER A 121 8.61 13.73 19.95
N ALA A 122 9.80 13.76 19.38
CA ALA A 122 10.89 14.58 19.89
C ALA A 122 11.02 15.82 18.98
N ARG A 123 10.15 16.80 19.22
CA ARG A 123 10.49 18.19 18.94
C ARG A 123 11.39 18.65 20.09
N ALA A 124 12.69 18.53 19.92
CA ALA A 124 13.69 19.36 20.59
C ALA A 124 14.59 19.85 19.45
N GLY A 125 14.49 21.10 19.00
CA GLY A 125 14.75 22.27 19.83
C GLY A 125 16.26 22.42 19.90
N SER A 126 16.82 23.17 18.95
CA SER A 126 18.21 23.60 18.89
C SER A 126 18.74 24.05 20.25
N THR A 127 20.01 23.78 20.55
CA THR A 127 21.02 24.81 20.89
C THR A 127 22.41 24.19 20.86
N ALA A 128 23.29 24.77 20.03
CA ALA A 128 24.73 24.62 20.10
C ALA A 128 25.27 25.51 21.24
N ALA A 129 26.17 25.00 22.06
CA ALA A 129 27.15 25.81 22.78
C ALA A 129 28.36 24.95 23.12
N SER A 130 29.52 25.58 22.97
CA SER A 130 30.90 25.10 23.03
C SER A 130 31.33 24.53 24.36
#